data_AF-E3VL61-F1
#
_entry.id   AF-E3VL61-F1
#
_cell.length_a   1.000
_cell.length_b   1.000
_cell.length_c   1.000
_cell.angle_alpha   90.00
_cell.angle_beta   90.00
_cell.angle_gamma   90.00
#
_symmetry.space_group_name_H-M   'P 1'
#
loop_
_entity.id
_entity.type
_entity.pdbx_description
1 polymer ?
#
loop_
_entity_poly.entity_id
_entity_poly.type
_entity_poly.pdbx_seq_one_letter_code
_entity_poly.pdbx_strand_id
1 'polypeptide(L)' 'EHYALNSRILLGDEAYTDEQKKEIPPAVWPLVDTHPGSGRKVLFTGVHARQIVGWPTAESRMYLLDLLEHAT' A
#
# COMPACT_ATOMS: atom_id res chain seq x y z
N GLU A 1 -4.73 -0.70 -3.34
CA GLU A 1 -3.92 0.38 -3.94
C GLU A 1 -2.69 0.64 -3.10
N HIS A 2 -1.58 0.73 -3.81
CA HIS A 2 -0.26 1.03 -3.28
C HIS A 2 0.18 2.35 -3.87
N TYR A 3 0.57 3.28 -3.01
CA TYR A 3 1.02 4.60 -3.42
C TYR A 3 2.47 4.79 -2.99
N ALA A 4 3.34 5.04 -3.96
CA ALA A 4 4.78 5.17 -3.72
C ALA A 4 5.12 6.25 -2.68
N LEU A 5 4.34 7.34 -2.63
CA LEU A 5 4.55 8.43 -1.66
C LEU A 5 3.90 8.20 -0.29
N ASN A 6 3.13 7.12 -0.09
CA ASN A 6 2.37 6.88 1.15
C ASN A 6 3.26 6.94 2.41
N SER A 7 4.35 6.19 2.41
CA SER A 7 5.27 6.12 3.55
C SER A 7 6.00 7.43 3.81
N ARG A 8 6.31 8.20 2.76
CA ARG A 8 6.98 9.51 2.87
C ARG A 8 6.06 10.51 3.54
N ILE A 9 4.83 10.61 3.05
CA ILE A 9 3.80 11.50 3.62
C ILE A 9 3.47 11.09 5.06
N LEU A 10 3.38 9.78 5.33
CA LEU A 10 3.15 9.26 6.69
C LEU A 10 4.26 9.67 7.67
N LEU A 11 5.50 9.80 7.20
CA LEU A 11 6.66 10.25 7.97
C LEU A 11 6.83 11.78 8.00
N GLY A 12 5.87 12.54 7.46
CA GLY A 12 5.88 14.00 7.47
C GLY A 12 6.63 14.67 6.31
N ASP A 13 6.88 13.95 5.21
CA ASP A 13 7.41 14.57 3.99
C ASP A 13 6.29 15.36 3.28
N GLU A 14 6.34 16.68 3.40
CA GLU A 14 5.39 17.63 2.82
C GLU A 14 5.94 18.31 1.55
N ALA A 15 7.08 17.87 1.01
CA ALA A 15 7.77 18.57 -0.07
C ALA A 15 7.12 18.39 -1.46
N TYR A 16 6.14 17.50 -1.61
CA TYR A 16 5.48 17.26 -2.91
C TYR A 16 4.30 18.21 -3.14
N THR A 17 4.33 18.93 -4.26
CA THR A 17 3.16 19.66 -4.75
C THR A 17 2.06 18.69 -5.19
N ASP A 18 0.83 19.19 -5.34
CA ASP A 18 -0.27 18.36 -5.81
C ASP A 18 -0.10 17.93 -7.27
N GLU A 19 0.60 18.71 -8.09
CA GLU A 19 0.99 18.35 -9.45
C GLU A 19 1.97 17.17 -9.45
N GLN A 20 3.01 17.22 -8.61
CA GLN A 20 3.98 16.12 -8.48
C GLN A 20 3.32 14.83 -7.93
N LYS A 21 2.37 14.96 -7.00
CA LYS A 21 1.60 13.82 -6.50
C LYS A 21 0.78 13.13 -7.60
N LYS A 22 0.26 13.89 -8.58
CA LYS A 22 -0.51 13.38 -9.72
C LYS A 22 0.35 12.66 -10.76
N GLU A 23 1.62 13.04 -10.89
CA GLU A 23 2.57 12.36 -11.80
C GLU A 23 2.88 10.92 -11.37
N ILE A 24 2.64 10.60 -10.09
CA ILE A 24 2.86 9.28 -9.51
C ILE A 24 1.50 8.73 -9.04
N PRO A 25 0.59 8.31 -9.94
CA PRO A 25 -0.70 7.79 -9.50
C PRO A 25 -0.51 6.50 -8.69
N PRO A 26 -1.41 6.20 -7.73
CA PRO A 26 -1.44 4.91 -7.05
C PRO A 26 -1.58 3.76 -8.04
N ALA A 27 -0.93 2.64 -7.75
CA ALA A 27 -1.08 1.40 -8.48
C ALA A 27 -2.02 0.44 -7.75
N VAL A 28 -2.77 -0.37 -8.49
CA VAL A 28 -3.60 -1.44 -7.92
C VAL A 28 -2.85 -2.76 -8.01
N TRP A 29 -2.58 -3.37 -6.86
CA TRP A 29 -1.99 -4.69 -6.74
C TRP A 29 -2.85 -5.58 -5.83
N PRO A 30 -2.84 -6.91 -6.01
CA PRO A 30 -3.54 -7.82 -5.11
C PRO A 30 -2.92 -7.78 -3.71
N LEU A 31 -3.70 -8.10 -2.67
CA LEU A 31 -3.16 -8.31 -1.30
C LEU A 31 -2.48 -9.66 -1.14
N VAL A 32 -2.89 -10.65 -1.95
CA VAL A 32 -2.33 -11.99 -1.96
C VAL A 32 -1.88 -12.30 -3.38
N ASP A 33 -0.60 -12.58 -3.54
CA ASP A 33 -0.01 -12.95 -4.83
C ASP A 33 0.51 -14.40 -4.78
N THR A 34 0.86 -14.96 -5.93
CA THR A 34 1.49 -16.27 -6.07
C THR A 34 2.89 -16.10 -6.62
N HIS A 35 3.89 -16.52 -5.85
CA HIS A 35 5.29 -16.45 -6.29
C HIS A 35 5.50 -17.37 -7.52
N PRO A 36 6.04 -16.86 -8.65
CA PRO A 36 6.03 -17.58 -9.93
C PRO A 36 6.90 -18.85 -9.95
N GLY A 37 8.01 -18.88 -9.19
CA GLY A 37 8.87 -20.08 -9.11
C GLY A 37 8.31 -21.18 -8.19
N SER A 38 8.13 -20.86 -6.90
CA SER A 38 7.67 -21.82 -5.89
C SER A 38 6.17 -22.12 -5.86
N GLY A 39 5.33 -21.31 -6.51
CA GLY A 39 3.87 -21.44 -6.43
C GLY A 39 3.24 -21.07 -5.08
N ARG A 40 4.05 -20.68 -4.08
CA ARG A 40 3.56 -20.31 -2.75
C ARG A 40 2.76 -19.01 -2.80
N LYS A 41 1.74 -18.92 -1.95
CA LYS A 41 1.03 -17.67 -1.67
C LYS A 41 1.94 -16.74 -0.88
N VAL A 42 1.90 -15.46 -1.21
CA VAL A 42 2.63 -14.39 -0.52
C VAL A 42 1.68 -13.26 -0.20
N LEU A 43 1.90 -12.61 0.94
CA LEU A 43 1.23 -11.39 1.32
C LEU A 43 1.91 -10.23 0.58
N PHE A 44 1.20 -9.59 -0.34
CA PHE A 44 1.71 -8.48 -1.15
C PHE A 44 1.30 -7.13 -0.54
N THR A 45 1.63 -6.99 0.75
CA THR A 45 1.39 -5.78 1.55
C THR A 45 2.72 -5.17 1.97
N GLY A 46 2.73 -3.87 2.26
CA GLY A 46 3.90 -3.14 2.73
C GLY A 46 3.53 -1.71 3.08
N VAL A 47 4.49 -0.91 3.53
CA VAL A 47 4.27 0.49 3.96
C VAL A 47 3.68 1.41 2.86
N HIS A 48 3.72 0.99 1.60
CA HIS A 48 3.11 1.71 0.48
C HIS A 48 1.63 1.38 0.25
N ALA A 49 1.13 0.27 0.80
CA ALA A 49 -0.29 -0.07 0.74
C ALA A 49 -1.08 0.93 1.60
N ARG A 50 -2.08 1.59 1.00
CA ARG A 50 -2.83 2.67 1.70
C ARG A 50 -4.35 2.53 1.68
N GLN A 51 -4.87 1.68 0.80
CA GLN A 51 -6.30 1.50 0.59
C GLN A 51 -6.59 0.14 -0.05
N ILE A 52 -7.63 -0.54 0.40
CA ILE A 52 -8.21 -1.75 -0.20
C ILE A 52 -9.39 -1.29 -1.05
N VAL A 53 -9.38 -1.69 -2.33
CA VAL A 53 -10.39 -1.25 -3.29
C VAL A 53 -11.77 -1.76 -2.84
N GLY A 54 -12.74 -0.85 -2.76
CA GLY A 54 -14.12 -1.15 -2.34
C GLY A 54 -14.35 -1.20 -0.83
N TRP A 55 -13.32 -1.03 0.00
CA TRP A 55 -13.47 -0.96 1.45
C TRP A 55 -13.57 0.51 1.92
N PRO A 56 -14.25 0.77 3.05
CA PRO A 56 -14.14 2.07 3.68
C PRO A 56 -12.72 2.33 4.18
N THR A 57 -12.30 3.59 4.16
CA THR A 57 -10.88 3.98 4.32
C THR A 57 -10.31 3.61 5.70
N ALA A 58 -11.09 3.74 6.78
CA ALA A 58 -10.58 3.47 8.12
C ALA A 58 -10.31 1.97 8.31
N GLU A 59 -11.28 1.13 7.97
CA GLU A 59 -11.23 -0.32 8.03
C GLU A 59 -10.12 -0.87 7.14
N SER A 60 -9.98 -0.32 5.93
CA SER A 60 -8.87 -0.66 5.06
C SER A 60 -7.51 -0.37 5.70
N ARG A 61 -7.33 0.80 6.31
CA ARG A 61 -6.04 1.21 6.87
C ARG A 61 -5.69 0.38 8.10
N MET A 62 -6.67 0.14 8.97
CA MET A 62 -6.49 -0.73 10.14
C MET A 62 -6.06 -2.13 9.72
N TYR A 63 -6.77 -2.74 8.76
CA TYR A 63 -6.42 -4.08 8.30
C TYR A 63 -5.03 -4.14 7.64
N LEU A 64 -4.65 -3.13 6.86
CA LEU A 64 -3.32 -3.05 6.26
C LEU A 64 -2.20 -2.88 7.29
N LEU A 65 -2.47 -2.17 8.39
CA LEU A 65 -1.54 -2.03 9.51
C LEU A 65 -1.35 -3.37 10.24
N ASP A 66 -2.43 -4.09 10.54
CA ASP A 66 -2.35 -5.42 11.16
C ASP A 66 -1.54 -6.40 10.29
N LEU A 67 -1.76 -6.36 8.98
CA LEU A 67 -1.02 -7.17 8.02
C LEU A 67 0.47 -6.79 7.93
N LEU A 68 0.78 -5.50 8.06
CA LEU A 68 2.16 -5.01 8.07
C LEU A 68 2.86 -5.46 9.36
N GLU A 69 2.23 -5.28 10.52
CA GLU A 69 2.72 -5.74 11.82
C GLU A 69 2.95 -7.25 11.84
N HIS A 70 2.04 -8.03 11.25
CA HIS A 70 2.23 -9.48 11.15
C HIS A 70 3.46 -9.88 10.32
N ALA A 71 3.81 -9.08 9.31
CA ALA A 71 4.84 -9.41 8.33
C ALA A 71 6.24 -8.86 8.66
N THR A 72 6.39 -8.04 9.71
CA THR A 72 7.65 -7.37 10.09
C THR A 72 7.94 -7.50 11.57
#